data_AF-A0A9E2W3H6-F1
#
_entry.id   AF-A0A9E2W3H6-F1
#
_cell.length_a   1.000
_cell.length_b   1.000
_cell.length_c   1.000
_cell.angle_alpha   90.00
_cell.angle_beta   90.00
_cell.angle_gamma   90.00
#
_symmetry.space_group_name_H-M   'P 1'
#
loop_
_entity.id
_entity.type
_entity.pdbx_description
1 polymer ?
#
loop_
_entity_poly.entity_id
_entity_poly.type
_entity_poly.pdbx_seq_one_letter_code
_entity_poly.pdbx_strand_id
1 'polypeptide(L)'
;MKAVLRSSRVAAATLAVVLAGGVGVAAASTMTPSNGTSKGVGINQFGMTKAYFQGRTVNFTYTQGFYCDRHVASGATSGCEVGAPFKVAPASNYDPLYITVPLGFNVPMMSMDCPTGLVCVDHPGTIDLSRLESALKGLYPQLSAAQLTAALKNTAVPGHEHFITTQNGGKAEWWDVDVVGVTSLKEWNTINAHRSFNFLNSQVKKGLTTGIIPTNLFLYFSVN
;
A
#
# COMPACT_ATOMS: atom_id res chain seq x y z
N MET A 1 -27.19 -48.97 32.43
CA MET A 1 -26.43 -48.99 31.15
C MET A 1 -25.81 -47.62 30.94
N LYS A 2 -24.51 -47.58 30.65
CA LYS A 2 -23.69 -46.38 30.41
C LYS A 2 -24.01 -45.80 29.02
N ALA A 3 -24.08 -44.47 28.90
CA ALA A 3 -23.62 -43.74 27.72
C ALA A 3 -23.26 -42.31 28.11
N VAL A 4 -21.96 -42.06 28.21
CA VAL A 4 -21.35 -40.73 28.36
C VAL A 4 -21.23 -40.13 26.97
N LEU A 5 -21.95 -39.05 26.69
CA LEU A 5 -21.74 -38.23 25.49
C LEU A 5 -20.80 -37.07 25.83
N ARG A 6 -19.51 -37.28 25.54
CA ARG A 6 -18.54 -36.21 25.33
C ARG A 6 -18.82 -35.61 23.95
N SER A 7 -19.03 -34.31 23.87
CA SER A 7 -18.90 -33.57 22.62
C SER A 7 -18.08 -32.32 22.85
N SER A 8 -16.82 -32.50 22.47
CA SER A 8 -15.79 -31.56 22.07
C SER A 8 -16.22 -30.09 21.98
N ARG A 9 -15.74 -29.28 22.92
CA ARG A 9 -15.60 -27.83 22.71
C ARG A 9 -14.47 -27.64 21.70
N VAL A 10 -14.81 -27.24 20.47
CA VAL A 10 -13.83 -26.70 19.52
C VAL A 10 -13.40 -25.34 20.09
N ALA A 11 -12.24 -25.32 20.75
CA ALA A 11 -11.60 -24.08 21.12
C ALA A 11 -11.02 -23.46 19.84
N ALA A 12 -11.70 -22.45 19.31
CA ALA A 12 -11.11 -21.57 18.32
C ALA A 12 -9.95 -20.81 19.00
N ALA A 13 -8.72 -21.21 18.72
CA ALA A 13 -7.54 -20.50 19.16
C ALA A 13 -7.38 -19.24 18.30
N THR A 14 -7.95 -18.12 18.73
CA THR A 14 -7.63 -16.80 18.21
C THR A 14 -6.25 -16.39 18.73
N LEU A 15 -5.20 -16.65 17.94
CA LEU A 15 -3.90 -16.03 18.15
C LEU A 15 -3.99 -14.55 17.74
N ALA A 16 -4.29 -13.68 18.70
CA ALA A 16 -4.09 -12.25 18.54
C ALA A 16 -2.60 -11.95 18.62
N VAL A 17 -1.94 -11.87 17.46
CA VAL A 17 -0.56 -11.39 17.34
C VAL A 17 -0.60 -9.87 17.30
N VAL A 18 -0.41 -9.23 18.46
CA VAL A 18 -0.13 -7.79 18.54
C VAL A 18 1.35 -7.61 18.24
N LEU A 19 1.70 -7.40 16.96
CA LEU A 19 3.03 -6.94 16.59
C LEU A 19 3.04 -5.41 16.61
N ALA A 20 3.58 -4.86 17.70
CA ALA A 20 4.10 -3.51 17.73
C ALA A 20 5.34 -3.46 16.83
N GLY A 21 5.13 -3.13 15.56
CA GLY A 21 6.19 -2.96 14.56
C GLY A 21 5.56 -2.51 13.24
N GLY A 22 6.12 -1.49 12.61
CA GLY A 22 5.62 -0.89 11.37
C GLY A 22 5.29 -1.91 10.29
N VAL A 23 4.20 -1.63 9.57
CA VAL A 23 3.36 -2.62 8.86
C VAL A 23 3.01 -3.76 9.83
N GLY A 24 2.11 -3.44 10.76
CA GLY A 24 1.52 -4.42 11.64
C GLY A 24 0.85 -5.48 10.78
N VAL A 25 1.39 -6.69 10.82
CA VAL A 25 0.69 -7.89 10.39
C VAL A 25 -0.45 -8.10 11.39
N ALA A 26 -1.48 -7.26 11.29
CA ALA A 26 -2.62 -7.32 12.17
C ALA A 26 -3.37 -8.62 11.90
N ALA A 27 -3.60 -9.39 12.95
CA ALA A 27 -4.54 -10.50 12.92
C ALA A 27 -5.87 -10.02 12.32
N ALA A 28 -6.32 -10.69 11.26
CA ALA A 28 -7.56 -10.38 10.57
C ALA A 28 -8.76 -10.56 11.52
N SER A 29 -9.54 -9.50 11.75
CA SER A 29 -11.02 -9.54 11.88
C SER A 29 -11.64 -8.20 12.29
N THR A 30 -11.30 -7.11 11.61
CA THR A 30 -12.20 -5.96 11.40
C THR A 30 -12.12 -5.66 9.90
N MET A 31 -13.26 -5.42 9.25
CA MET A 31 -13.26 -5.08 7.81
C MET A 31 -12.32 -3.89 7.62
N THR A 32 -11.21 -4.08 6.89
CA THR A 32 -10.35 -2.96 6.57
C THR A 32 -11.18 -1.96 5.79
N PRO A 33 -11.31 -0.71 6.26
CA PRO A 33 -12.11 0.27 5.57
C PRO A 33 -11.63 0.39 4.11
N SER A 34 -12.56 0.32 3.16
CA SER A 34 -12.23 0.25 1.74
C SER A 34 -13.21 1.05 0.91
N ASN A 35 -12.67 1.73 -0.10
CA ASN A 35 -13.44 2.35 -1.17
C ASN A 35 -13.70 1.39 -2.35
N GLY A 36 -13.40 0.10 -2.21
CA GLY A 36 -13.64 -0.89 -3.27
C GLY A 36 -15.13 -1.17 -3.46
N THR A 37 -15.61 -1.03 -4.70
CA THR A 37 -16.97 -1.46 -5.10
C THR A 37 -16.96 -2.89 -5.63
N SER A 38 -15.83 -3.30 -6.20
CA SER A 38 -15.57 -4.66 -6.65
C SER A 38 -14.06 -4.92 -6.74
N LYS A 39 -13.66 -6.17 -7.04
CA LYS A 39 -12.25 -6.50 -7.25
C LYS A 39 -11.67 -5.66 -8.40
N GLY A 40 -10.70 -4.83 -8.09
CA GLY A 40 -9.94 -3.96 -8.98
C GLY A 40 -10.61 -2.63 -9.30
N VAL A 41 -11.71 -2.27 -8.62
CA VAL A 41 -12.46 -1.04 -8.92
C VAL A 41 -12.90 -0.34 -7.64
N GLY A 42 -12.53 0.93 -7.50
CA GLY A 42 -12.98 1.83 -6.44
C GLY A 42 -14.35 2.48 -6.71
N ILE A 43 -14.90 3.16 -5.71
CA ILE A 43 -16.06 4.04 -5.85
C ILE A 43 -15.61 5.39 -6.43
N ASN A 44 -16.41 5.98 -7.31
CA ASN A 44 -16.17 7.36 -7.75
C ASN A 44 -16.63 8.31 -6.64
N GLN A 45 -15.69 9.09 -6.13
CA GLN A 45 -15.95 10.09 -5.11
C GLN A 45 -14.97 11.25 -5.29
N PHE A 46 -15.31 12.36 -4.66
CA PHE A 46 -14.42 13.50 -4.59
C PHE A 46 -13.58 13.42 -3.33
N GLY A 47 -12.30 13.77 -3.47
CA GLY A 47 -11.49 14.09 -2.31
C GLY A 47 -10.16 14.67 -2.69
N MET A 48 -9.37 14.97 -1.67
CA MET A 48 -8.09 15.62 -1.82
C MET A 48 -7.06 14.97 -0.91
N THR A 49 -5.88 14.78 -1.45
CA THR A 49 -4.68 14.39 -0.71
C THR A 49 -3.55 15.32 -1.14
N LYS A 50 -2.39 15.19 -0.53
CA LYS A 50 -1.19 15.94 -0.90
C LYS A 50 -0.21 15.05 -1.64
N ALA A 51 0.72 15.70 -2.31
CA ALA A 51 1.89 15.08 -2.87
C ALA A 51 3.09 16.01 -2.88
N TYR A 52 4.25 15.42 -3.12
CA TYR A 52 5.51 16.12 -3.24
C TYR A 52 5.94 16.25 -4.69
N PHE A 53 6.21 17.50 -5.07
CA PHE A 53 6.67 17.86 -6.41
C PHE A 53 7.74 18.94 -6.30
N GLN A 54 8.94 18.65 -6.82
CA GLN A 54 10.06 19.61 -6.93
C GLN A 54 10.35 20.40 -5.62
N GLY A 55 10.32 19.73 -4.47
CA GLY A 55 10.62 20.35 -3.18
C GLY A 55 9.42 21.04 -2.52
N ARG A 56 8.23 20.93 -3.11
CA ARG A 56 6.99 21.56 -2.62
C ARG A 56 5.92 20.53 -2.37
N THR A 57 4.94 20.93 -1.58
CA THR A 57 3.68 20.19 -1.42
C THR A 57 2.66 20.75 -2.39
N VAL A 58 2.05 19.87 -3.18
CA VAL A 58 0.93 20.15 -4.10
C VAL A 58 -0.29 19.34 -3.66
N ASN A 59 -1.47 19.65 -4.19
CA ASN A 59 -2.68 18.90 -3.86
C ASN A 59 -3.12 18.03 -5.04
N PHE A 60 -3.65 16.87 -4.71
CA PHE A 60 -4.39 16.04 -5.64
C PHE A 60 -5.88 16.33 -5.50
N THR A 61 -6.60 16.20 -6.60
CA THR A 61 -8.05 16.15 -6.59
C THR A 61 -8.52 14.92 -7.33
N TYR A 62 -9.17 14.03 -6.59
CA TYR A 62 -9.68 12.78 -7.10
C TYR A 62 -11.13 12.94 -7.54
N THR A 63 -11.49 12.19 -8.57
CA THR A 63 -12.86 12.14 -9.11
C THR A 63 -13.29 10.75 -9.57
N GLN A 64 -12.38 9.76 -9.54
CA GLN A 64 -12.68 8.37 -9.88
C GLN A 64 -11.95 7.44 -8.90
N GLY A 65 -12.57 6.31 -8.61
CA GLY A 65 -11.97 5.29 -7.75
C GLY A 65 -10.72 4.67 -8.37
N PHE A 66 -9.89 4.01 -7.54
CA PHE A 66 -8.74 3.24 -8.03
C PHE A 66 -9.13 2.20 -9.09
N TYR A 67 -8.14 1.84 -9.90
CA TYR A 67 -8.20 0.71 -10.83
C TYR A 67 -7.04 -0.24 -10.53
N CYS A 68 -7.29 -1.55 -10.47
CA CYS A 68 -6.22 -2.55 -10.44
C CYS A 68 -6.38 -3.53 -11.61
N ASP A 69 -5.31 -3.74 -12.37
CA ASP A 69 -5.33 -4.64 -13.51
C ASP A 69 -5.54 -6.09 -13.05
N ARG A 70 -6.73 -6.61 -13.38
CA ARG A 70 -7.19 -7.95 -12.99
C ARG A 70 -6.53 -9.08 -13.78
N HIS A 71 -5.74 -8.78 -14.82
CA HIS A 71 -4.91 -9.77 -15.51
C HIS A 71 -3.65 -10.13 -14.71
N VAL A 72 -3.36 -9.38 -13.64
CA VAL A 72 -2.36 -9.74 -12.65
C VAL A 72 -3.02 -10.40 -11.45
N ALA A 73 -2.40 -11.49 -10.99
CA ALA A 73 -2.94 -12.31 -9.92
C ALA A 73 -2.62 -11.68 -8.56
N SER A 74 -3.68 -11.32 -7.84
CA SER A 74 -3.64 -10.80 -6.47
C SER A 74 -4.52 -11.65 -5.54
N GLY A 75 -3.96 -11.97 -4.37
CA GLY A 75 -4.62 -12.57 -3.22
C GLY A 75 -5.41 -11.58 -2.35
N ALA A 76 -5.31 -10.28 -2.62
CA ALA A 76 -6.05 -9.27 -1.87
C ALA A 76 -7.52 -9.22 -2.31
N THR A 77 -8.39 -8.87 -1.37
CA THR A 77 -9.83 -8.68 -1.64
C THR A 77 -10.07 -7.52 -2.60
N SER A 78 -9.22 -6.49 -2.59
CA SER A 78 -9.22 -5.40 -3.57
C SER A 78 -8.78 -5.84 -4.96
N GLY A 79 -8.02 -6.93 -5.09
CA GLY A 79 -7.38 -7.36 -6.34
C GLY A 79 -6.14 -6.58 -6.76
N CYS A 80 -5.65 -5.69 -5.90
CA CYS A 80 -4.42 -4.94 -6.13
C CYS A 80 -3.22 -5.72 -5.57
N GLU A 81 -2.07 -5.65 -6.21
CA GLU A 81 -0.82 -6.21 -5.69
C GLU A 81 0.38 -5.30 -5.91
N VAL A 82 1.42 -5.55 -5.12
CA VAL A 82 2.76 -4.99 -5.30
C VAL A 82 3.72 -6.12 -5.67
N GLY A 83 4.61 -5.84 -6.61
CA GLY A 83 5.67 -6.75 -7.04
C GLY A 83 5.46 -7.37 -8.42
N ALA A 84 4.45 -6.92 -9.17
CA ALA A 84 4.29 -7.24 -10.59
C ALA A 84 3.73 -6.00 -11.31
N PRO A 85 4.18 -5.73 -12.56
CA PRO A 85 3.60 -4.66 -13.36
C PRO A 85 2.23 -5.06 -13.90
N PHE A 86 1.38 -4.07 -14.16
CA PHE A 86 0.16 -4.26 -14.94
C PHE A 86 0.46 -4.84 -16.34
N LYS A 87 -0.54 -5.51 -16.91
CA LYS A 87 -0.58 -5.99 -18.30
C LYS A 87 -1.52 -5.15 -19.16
N VAL A 88 -2.59 -4.63 -18.56
CA VAL A 88 -3.58 -3.78 -19.21
C VAL A 88 -3.80 -2.53 -18.37
N ALA A 89 -3.42 -1.37 -18.92
CA ALA A 89 -3.66 -0.07 -18.30
C ALA A 89 -5.12 0.39 -18.53
N PRO A 90 -5.69 1.21 -17.62
CA PRO A 90 -7.04 1.76 -17.78
C PRO A 90 -7.13 2.86 -18.85
N ALA A 91 -6.00 3.39 -19.31
CA ALA A 91 -5.91 4.39 -20.37
C ALA A 91 -4.61 4.24 -21.19
N SER A 92 -4.58 4.84 -22.38
CA SER A 92 -3.40 4.86 -23.26
C SER A 92 -2.32 5.84 -22.81
N ASN A 93 -2.70 6.87 -22.03
CA ASN A 93 -1.79 7.83 -21.44
C ASN A 93 -1.97 7.80 -19.92
N TYR A 94 -0.85 7.78 -19.22
CA TYR A 94 -0.76 7.82 -17.78
C TYR A 94 0.65 8.28 -17.40
N ASP A 95 0.76 8.89 -16.23
CA ASP A 95 2.04 9.33 -15.64
C ASP A 95 2.36 8.50 -14.38
N PRO A 96 3.63 8.33 -13.99
CA PRO A 96 3.97 7.56 -12.81
C PRO A 96 3.71 8.34 -11.51
N LEU A 97 3.13 7.66 -10.53
CA LEU A 97 3.02 8.07 -9.14
C LEU A 97 3.89 7.17 -8.27
N TYR A 98 4.86 7.74 -7.58
CA TYR A 98 5.72 7.00 -6.68
C TYR A 98 5.25 7.18 -5.24
N ILE A 99 5.08 6.07 -4.51
CA ILE A 99 4.72 6.10 -3.11
C ILE A 99 5.84 5.56 -2.23
N THR A 100 6.14 6.24 -1.14
CA THR A 100 7.09 5.72 -0.14
C THR A 100 6.35 5.03 0.98
N VAL A 101 6.75 3.81 1.34
CA VAL A 101 6.14 3.01 2.42
C VAL A 101 7.17 2.75 3.52
N PRO A 102 6.90 3.04 4.79
CA PRO A 102 7.80 2.68 5.88
C PRO A 102 7.72 1.18 6.17
N LEU A 103 8.88 0.51 6.21
CA LEU A 103 9.02 -0.93 6.42
C LEU A 103 9.84 -1.20 7.68
N GLY A 104 9.25 -1.94 8.63
CA GLY A 104 9.96 -2.36 9.86
C GLY A 104 10.14 -1.29 10.93
N PHE A 105 9.55 -0.10 10.76
CA PHE A 105 9.52 0.96 11.79
C PHE A 105 8.19 1.72 11.77
N ASN A 106 7.84 2.35 12.89
CA ASN A 106 6.59 3.08 13.02
C ASN A 106 6.74 4.55 12.63
N VAL A 107 5.83 5.04 11.80
CA VAL A 107 5.61 6.46 11.53
C VAL A 107 4.28 6.84 12.19
N PRO A 108 4.19 7.94 12.95
CA PRO A 108 2.92 8.38 13.53
C PRO A 108 1.84 8.49 12.44
N MET A 109 0.68 7.88 12.68
CA MET A 109 -0.39 7.79 11.69
C MET A 109 -0.75 9.18 11.13
N MET A 110 -0.91 10.17 11.99
CA MET A 110 -1.29 11.54 11.61
C MET A 110 -0.13 12.38 11.04
N SER A 111 1.08 11.84 10.92
CA SER A 111 2.18 12.51 10.21
C SER A 111 2.29 12.06 8.76
N MET A 112 1.44 11.13 8.32
CA MET A 112 1.34 10.73 6.92
C MET A 112 0.11 11.34 6.28
N ASP A 113 0.23 11.68 5.00
CA ASP A 113 -0.91 12.15 4.22
C ASP A 113 -1.94 11.02 3.97
N CYS A 114 -1.44 9.80 3.74
CA CYS A 114 -2.26 8.61 3.55
C CYS A 114 -1.93 7.56 4.62
N PRO A 115 -2.54 7.62 5.81
CA PRO A 115 -2.27 6.68 6.90
C PRO A 115 -2.86 5.27 6.70
N THR A 116 -2.17 4.24 7.22
CA THR A 116 -2.69 2.86 7.29
C THR A 116 -4.02 2.81 8.04
N GLY A 117 -4.97 2.02 7.52
CA GLY A 117 -6.19 1.66 8.26
C GLY A 117 -7.28 2.73 8.27
N LEU A 118 -7.06 3.89 7.62
CA LEU A 118 -8.12 4.83 7.28
C LEU A 118 -8.53 4.65 5.82
N VAL A 119 -9.78 4.98 5.51
CA VAL A 119 -10.24 5.15 4.14
C VAL A 119 -9.58 6.40 3.58
N CYS A 120 -8.46 6.24 2.88
CA CYS A 120 -7.94 7.31 2.04
C CYS A 120 -8.77 7.37 0.75
N VAL A 121 -9.01 8.58 0.26
CA VAL A 121 -9.83 8.83 -0.93
C VAL A 121 -9.26 8.01 -2.09
N ASP A 122 -10.12 7.20 -2.70
CA ASP A 122 -9.83 6.40 -3.89
C ASP A 122 -8.67 5.41 -3.78
N HIS A 123 -8.32 5.00 -2.56
CA HIS A 123 -7.36 3.92 -2.33
C HIS A 123 -8.04 2.55 -2.12
N PRO A 124 -7.39 1.44 -2.51
CA PRO A 124 -7.87 0.12 -2.12
C PRO A 124 -7.80 -0.05 -0.60
N GLY A 125 -8.69 -0.88 -0.04
CA GLY A 125 -8.64 -1.17 1.41
C GLY A 125 -7.52 -2.15 1.77
N THR A 126 -7.24 -3.08 0.87
CA THR A 126 -6.23 -4.11 1.02
C THR A 126 -5.31 -4.17 -0.19
N ILE A 127 -4.15 -4.79 -0.05
CA ILE A 127 -3.19 -5.00 -1.13
C ILE A 127 -2.40 -6.30 -0.87
N ASP A 128 -2.05 -7.00 -1.96
CA ASP A 128 -1.25 -8.22 -1.88
C ASP A 128 0.22 -7.87 -1.99
N LEU A 129 0.97 -8.12 -0.91
CA LEU A 129 2.41 -7.90 -0.81
C LEU A 129 3.19 -9.23 -0.84
N SER A 130 2.54 -10.36 -1.10
CA SER A 130 3.14 -11.69 -0.94
C SER A 130 4.32 -11.94 -1.88
N ARG A 131 4.40 -11.25 -3.03
CA ARG A 131 5.60 -11.26 -3.91
C ARG A 131 6.84 -10.68 -3.25
N LEU A 132 6.67 -9.86 -2.22
CA LEU A 132 7.75 -9.21 -1.49
C LEU A 132 8.21 -10.01 -0.27
N GLU A 133 7.62 -11.19 0.00
CA GLU A 133 7.92 -11.99 1.20
C GLU A 133 9.41 -12.19 1.42
N SER A 134 10.14 -12.63 0.39
CA SER A 134 11.58 -12.90 0.51
C SER A 134 12.36 -11.63 0.90
N ALA A 135 12.01 -10.47 0.34
CA ALA A 135 12.63 -9.20 0.66
C ALA A 135 12.27 -8.70 2.07
N LEU A 136 11.05 -9.00 2.53
CA LEU A 136 10.53 -8.57 3.83
C LEU A 136 10.87 -9.52 4.98
N LYS A 137 11.29 -10.76 4.70
CA LYS A 137 11.51 -11.80 5.73
C LYS A 137 12.46 -11.37 6.84
N GLY A 138 13.49 -10.59 6.50
CA GLY A 138 14.46 -10.05 7.47
C GLY A 138 13.84 -9.10 8.49
N LEU A 139 12.73 -8.44 8.14
CA LEU A 139 11.99 -7.53 9.03
C LEU A 139 11.02 -8.29 9.96
N TYR A 140 10.70 -9.54 9.66
CA TYR A 140 9.78 -10.37 10.43
C TYR A 140 10.43 -11.71 10.82
N PRO A 141 11.52 -11.71 11.59
CA PRO A 141 12.26 -12.93 11.95
C PRO A 141 11.39 -13.98 12.63
N GLN A 142 10.39 -13.55 13.40
CA GLN A 142 9.46 -14.40 14.17
C GLN A 142 8.43 -15.18 13.34
N LEU A 143 8.17 -14.79 12.09
CA LEU A 143 7.20 -15.47 11.23
C LEU A 143 7.91 -16.49 10.33
N SER A 144 7.37 -17.70 10.22
CA SER A 144 7.78 -18.61 9.13
C SER A 144 7.44 -18.02 7.76
N ALA A 145 8.06 -18.53 6.70
CA ALA A 145 7.76 -18.13 5.32
C ALA A 145 6.24 -18.20 5.03
N ALA A 146 5.62 -19.35 5.29
CA ALA A 146 4.18 -19.53 5.06
C ALA A 146 3.29 -18.58 5.89
N GLN A 147 3.64 -18.30 7.14
CA GLN A 147 2.93 -17.32 7.97
C GLN A 147 3.07 -15.91 7.39
N LEU A 148 4.27 -15.55 6.95
CA LEU A 148 4.52 -14.26 6.32
C LEU A 148 3.80 -14.14 4.97
N THR A 149 3.81 -15.17 4.12
CA THR A 149 3.03 -15.16 2.88
C THR A 149 1.56 -14.93 3.17
N ALA A 150 0.99 -15.67 4.12
CA ALA A 150 -0.43 -15.59 4.47
C ALA A 150 -0.79 -14.20 4.99
N ALA A 151 0.08 -13.63 5.82
CA ALA A 151 -0.01 -12.27 6.33
C ALA A 151 0.00 -11.20 5.22
N LEU A 152 0.87 -11.38 4.22
CA LEU A 152 1.10 -10.41 3.15
C LEU A 152 0.05 -10.49 2.03
N LYS A 153 -0.67 -11.61 1.89
CA LYS A 153 -1.62 -11.84 0.79
C LYS A 153 -2.79 -10.86 0.74
N ASN A 154 -3.24 -10.37 1.88
CA ASN A 154 -4.40 -9.48 1.98
C ASN A 154 -4.19 -8.47 3.12
N THR A 155 -3.09 -7.72 3.02
CA THR A 155 -2.71 -6.73 4.04
C THR A 155 -3.49 -5.44 3.83
N ALA A 156 -3.83 -4.73 4.91
CA ALA A 156 -4.33 -3.36 4.80
C ALA A 156 -3.32 -2.49 4.07
N VAL A 157 -3.77 -1.57 3.20
CA VAL A 157 -2.84 -0.69 2.47
C VAL A 157 -1.94 0.05 3.47
N PRO A 158 -0.59 -0.10 3.35
CA PRO A 158 0.35 0.58 4.24
C PRO A 158 0.27 2.10 4.08
N GLY A 159 0.53 2.82 5.15
CA GLY A 159 0.63 4.27 5.11
C GLY A 159 1.80 4.73 4.24
N HIS A 160 1.61 5.82 3.51
CA HIS A 160 2.56 6.26 2.50
C HIS A 160 2.46 7.76 2.20
N GLU A 161 3.45 8.23 1.42
CA GLU A 161 3.55 9.60 0.90
C GLU A 161 3.67 9.55 -0.62
N HIS A 162 3.10 10.55 -1.30
CA HIS A 162 3.05 10.63 -2.76
C HIS A 162 4.17 11.51 -3.34
N PHE A 163 4.80 11.05 -4.40
CA PHE A 163 5.81 11.76 -5.18
C PHE A 163 5.48 11.70 -6.66
N ILE A 164 5.46 12.85 -7.32
CA ILE A 164 5.19 12.96 -8.76
C ILE A 164 6.37 13.61 -9.49
N THR A 165 6.43 13.38 -10.80
CA THR A 165 7.48 13.93 -11.69
C THR A 165 6.96 15.02 -12.62
N THR A 166 5.65 15.19 -12.68
CA THR A 166 4.94 16.16 -13.52
C THR A 166 3.64 16.54 -12.82
N GLN A 167 3.03 17.65 -13.22
CA GLN A 167 1.68 18.04 -12.81
C GLN A 167 0.65 17.82 -13.93
N ASN A 168 1.10 17.33 -15.10
CA ASN A 168 0.32 17.18 -16.33
C ASN A 168 -0.55 18.40 -16.68
N GLY A 169 -0.02 19.60 -16.43
CA GLY A 169 -0.75 20.86 -16.63
C GLY A 169 -2.08 20.96 -15.87
N GLY A 170 -2.24 20.23 -14.76
CA GLY A 170 -3.45 20.19 -13.94
C GLY A 170 -4.59 19.36 -14.53
N LYS A 171 -4.34 18.57 -15.58
CA LYS A 171 -5.36 17.67 -16.15
C LYS A 171 -5.53 16.44 -15.27
N ALA A 172 -6.77 15.97 -15.18
CA ALA A 172 -7.05 14.69 -14.53
C ALA A 172 -6.66 13.54 -15.46
N GLU A 173 -5.99 12.53 -14.91
CA GLU A 173 -5.57 11.34 -15.64
C GLU A 173 -5.42 10.14 -14.69
N TRP A 174 -5.13 8.98 -15.28
CA TRP A 174 -4.67 7.81 -14.52
C TRP A 174 -3.18 7.90 -14.23
N TRP A 175 -2.79 7.52 -13.02
CA TRP A 175 -1.41 7.50 -12.56
C TRP A 175 -1.01 6.09 -12.18
N ASP A 176 0.08 5.61 -12.77
CA ASP A 176 0.65 4.28 -12.53
C ASP A 176 1.39 4.26 -11.19
N VAL A 177 0.94 3.44 -10.24
CA VAL A 177 1.48 3.44 -8.87
C VAL A 177 2.70 2.55 -8.78
N ASP A 178 3.79 3.14 -8.31
CA ASP A 178 5.07 2.49 -8.04
C ASP A 178 5.44 2.64 -6.57
N VAL A 179 5.98 1.58 -5.95
CA VAL A 179 6.29 1.56 -4.51
C VAL A 179 7.79 1.65 -4.27
N VAL A 180 8.19 2.50 -3.32
CA VAL A 180 9.54 2.54 -2.74
C VAL A 180 9.45 2.26 -1.24
N GLY A 181 9.94 1.10 -0.83
CA GLY A 181 10.07 0.73 0.58
C GLY A 181 11.23 1.47 1.25
N VAL A 182 10.95 2.13 2.36
CA VAL A 182 11.95 2.81 3.20
C VAL A 182 12.15 1.97 4.46
N THR A 183 13.39 1.67 4.84
CA THR A 183 13.69 0.71 5.93
C THR A 183 14.26 1.38 7.19
N SER A 184 14.42 2.70 7.20
CA SER A 184 14.80 3.45 8.40
C SER A 184 14.05 4.77 8.54
N LEU A 185 13.76 5.14 9.78
CA LEU A 185 13.09 6.41 10.11
C LEU A 185 13.93 7.62 9.69
N LYS A 186 15.26 7.52 9.77
CA LYS A 186 16.17 8.59 9.33
C LYS A 186 16.01 8.88 7.84
N GLU A 187 15.98 7.84 7.01
CA GLU A 187 15.82 7.99 5.57
C GLU A 187 14.43 8.50 5.22
N TRP A 188 13.39 7.98 5.87
CA TRP A 188 12.02 8.46 5.76
C TRP A 188 11.91 9.97 5.99
N ASN A 189 12.47 10.45 7.11
CA ASN A 189 12.46 11.87 7.45
C ASN A 189 13.25 12.71 6.44
N THR A 190 14.37 12.18 5.94
CA THR A 190 15.22 12.88 4.97
C THR A 190 14.51 13.05 3.63
N ILE A 191 13.87 11.98 3.12
CA ILE A 191 13.08 11.99 1.89
C ILE A 191 11.91 12.99 2.01
N ASN A 192 11.16 12.95 3.12
CA ASN A 192 10.01 13.82 3.36
C ASN A 192 10.38 15.29 3.61
N ALA A 193 11.58 15.56 4.12
CA ALA A 193 12.09 16.93 4.20
C ALA A 193 12.39 17.50 2.81
N HIS A 194 12.85 16.66 1.88
CA HIS A 194 13.26 17.10 0.54
C HIS A 194 12.10 17.19 -0.47
N ARG A 195 11.00 16.44 -0.27
CA ARG A 195 9.76 16.56 -1.04
C ARG A 195 9.96 16.53 -2.57
N SER A 196 10.85 15.67 -3.06
CA SER A 196 11.22 15.65 -4.47
C SER A 196 11.50 14.23 -4.93
N PHE A 197 10.85 13.81 -6.02
CA PHE A 197 11.16 12.53 -6.65
C PHE A 197 12.63 12.43 -7.06
N ASN A 198 13.25 13.51 -7.54
CA ASN A 198 14.67 13.49 -7.90
C ASN A 198 15.56 13.13 -6.70
N PHE A 199 15.20 13.61 -5.51
CA PHE A 199 15.89 13.23 -4.29
C PHE A 199 15.59 11.78 -3.91
N LEU A 200 14.32 11.35 -3.90
CA LEU A 200 13.92 9.97 -3.65
C LEU A 200 14.68 8.99 -4.56
N ASN A 201 14.70 9.25 -5.87
CA ASN A 201 15.42 8.45 -6.86
C ASN A 201 16.93 8.41 -6.59
N SER A 202 17.52 9.48 -6.03
CA SER A 202 18.92 9.45 -5.60
C SER A 202 19.15 8.50 -4.41
N GLN A 203 18.18 8.36 -3.50
CA GLN A 203 18.25 7.42 -2.37
C GLN A 203 18.07 5.98 -2.83
N VAL A 204 17.15 5.76 -3.79
CA VAL A 204 16.98 4.47 -4.50
C VAL A 204 18.30 4.04 -5.15
N LYS A 205 18.94 4.93 -5.93
CA LYS A 205 20.22 4.64 -6.61
C LYS A 205 21.38 4.37 -5.65
N LYS A 206 21.33 4.93 -4.44
CA LYS A 206 22.33 4.67 -3.37
C LYS A 206 22.05 3.38 -2.60
N GLY A 207 20.92 2.70 -2.85
CA GLY A 207 20.51 1.51 -2.11
C GLY A 207 20.07 1.81 -0.67
N LEU A 208 19.64 3.05 -0.38
CA LEU A 208 19.17 3.46 0.95
C LEU A 208 17.66 3.18 1.15
N THR A 209 16.97 2.86 0.06
CA THR A 209 15.60 2.35 0.01
C THR A 209 15.58 1.05 -0.79
N THR A 210 14.42 0.41 -0.93
CA THR A 210 14.25 -0.59 -1.99
C THR A 210 14.46 0.04 -3.37
N GLY A 211 14.59 -0.81 -4.39
CA GLY A 211 14.29 -0.39 -5.77
C GLY A 211 12.85 0.11 -5.90
N ILE A 212 12.53 0.70 -7.04
CA ILE A 212 11.14 1.01 -7.41
C ILE A 212 10.45 -0.33 -7.75
N ILE A 213 9.35 -0.61 -7.07
CA ILE A 213 8.62 -1.88 -7.15
C ILE A 213 7.28 -1.62 -7.86
N PRO A 214 7.02 -2.29 -9.00
CA PRO A 214 5.81 -2.06 -9.75
C PRO A 214 4.58 -2.60 -9.03
N THR A 215 3.42 -2.06 -9.41
CA THR A 215 2.11 -2.56 -9.01
C THR A 215 1.23 -2.80 -10.23
N ASN A 216 0.05 -3.37 -10.00
CA ASN A 216 -1.04 -3.35 -10.97
C ASN A 216 -2.05 -2.22 -10.73
N LEU A 217 -1.75 -1.28 -9.82
CA LEU A 217 -2.66 -0.27 -9.30
C LEU A 217 -2.47 1.06 -10.03
N PHE A 218 -3.60 1.71 -10.33
CA PHE A 218 -3.69 3.07 -10.83
C PHE A 218 -4.63 3.90 -9.95
N LEU A 219 -4.30 5.18 -9.81
CA LEU A 219 -5.15 6.19 -9.17
C LEU A 219 -5.54 7.26 -10.19
N TYR A 220 -6.70 7.89 -10.02
CA TYR A 220 -7.17 8.93 -10.94
C TYR A 220 -7.29 10.28 -10.25
N PHE A 221 -6.44 11.23 -10.63
CA PHE A 221 -6.47 12.58 -10.06
C PHE A 221 -5.89 13.64 -11.00
N SER A 222 -6.24 14.90 -10.71
CA SER A 222 -5.53 16.08 -11.21
C SER A 222 -4.64 16.67 -10.13
N VAL A 223 -3.62 17.45 -10.54
CA VAL A 223 -2.71 18.14 -9.63
C VAL A 223 -3.00 19.63 -9.61
N ASN A 224 -3.15 20.22 -8.41
CA ASN A 224 -3.44 21.63 -8.17
C ASN A 224 -2.36 22.31 -7.31
#